data_AF-L8GUR4-F1
#
_entry.id   AF-L8GUR4-F1
#
_cell.length_a   1.000
_cell.length_b   1.000
_cell.length_c   1.000
_cell.angle_alpha   90.00
_cell.angle_beta   90.00
_cell.angle_gamma   90.00
#
_symmetry.space_group_name_H-M   'P 1'
#
loop_
_entity.id
_entity.type
_entity.pdbx_description
1 polymer ?
#
loop_
_entity_poly.entity_id
_entity_poly.type
_entity_poly.pdbx_seq_one_letter_code
_entity_poly.pdbx_strand_id
1 'polypeptide(L)'
;MEDCTDAERDGGLVVWDKSHRAHDGYFRVKGIECKDNWYRFPHEAGDKNKPQPELKQMEEDGRPYLSPGDPDYGSERPVPTPRALIGAEAGDVIVWFSDTAHQNQPLRVDGKNRIVAYVSMAPRQYLLPRELGPRVRAFHDRATSSHWAACGFKRNAVPRTYTTEAHNLFKERYKAHLASLPQGQETKIAPPRNHSILSFCNVVKKAKKDD
;
A
#
# COMPACT_ATOMS: atom_id res chain seq x y z
N MET A 1 6.66 14.91 -17.26
CA MET A 1 5.82 13.81 -16.77
C MET A 1 4.45 14.41 -16.78
N GLU A 2 3.58 13.93 -17.66
CA GLU A 2 2.24 14.50 -17.78
C GLU A 2 1.43 14.13 -16.54
N ASP A 3 0.60 15.05 -16.07
CA ASP A 3 -0.27 14.84 -14.91
C ASP A 3 -1.38 13.84 -15.25
N CYS A 4 -1.67 12.94 -14.32
CA CYS A 4 -2.75 11.95 -14.42
C CYS A 4 -4.08 12.59 -13.98
N THR A 5 -4.56 13.56 -14.76
CA THR A 5 -5.74 14.38 -14.41
C THR A 5 -7.07 13.73 -14.76
N ASP A 6 -7.09 12.69 -15.61
CA ASP A 6 -8.29 11.93 -15.94
C ASP A 6 -8.26 10.59 -15.20
N ALA A 7 -8.77 10.60 -13.98
CA ALA A 7 -8.74 9.42 -13.13
C ALA A 7 -9.47 8.21 -13.76
N GLU A 8 -10.45 8.42 -14.64
CA GLU A 8 -11.20 7.34 -15.31
C GLU A 8 -10.42 6.65 -16.43
N ARG A 9 -9.44 7.36 -17.03
CA ARG A 9 -8.67 6.88 -18.18
C ARG A 9 -7.22 6.57 -17.86
N ASP A 10 -6.65 7.28 -16.90
CA ASP A 10 -5.23 7.19 -16.49
C ASP A 10 -4.97 6.02 -15.53
N GLY A 11 -5.98 5.18 -15.30
CA GLY A 11 -5.88 3.96 -14.51
C GLY A 11 -5.71 4.25 -13.02
N GLY A 12 -6.35 5.29 -12.48
CA GLY A 12 -6.17 5.77 -11.11
C GLY A 12 -6.44 4.76 -9.99
N LEU A 13 -6.25 5.21 -8.75
CA LEU A 13 -6.60 4.44 -7.56
C LEU A 13 -8.13 4.48 -7.36
N VAL A 14 -8.74 3.32 -7.22
CA VAL A 14 -10.14 3.17 -6.79
C VAL A 14 -10.14 2.75 -5.33
N VAL A 15 -10.96 3.42 -4.52
CA VAL A 15 -11.19 3.07 -3.11
C VAL A 15 -12.68 2.88 -2.88
N TRP A 16 -13.04 2.12 -1.86
CA TRP A 16 -14.41 2.07 -1.35
C TRP A 16 -14.48 2.93 -0.09
N ASP A 17 -15.15 4.07 -0.17
CA ASP A 17 -15.23 5.00 0.94
C ASP A 17 -15.85 4.31 2.16
N LYS A 18 -15.33 4.62 3.35
CA LYS A 18 -15.73 4.02 4.64
C LYS A 18 -15.55 2.50 4.76
N SER A 19 -15.02 1.80 3.76
CA SER A 19 -14.90 0.35 3.83
C SER A 19 -13.97 -0.14 4.95
N HIS A 20 -13.03 0.69 5.42
CA HIS A 20 -12.18 0.41 6.58
C HIS A 20 -12.98 0.03 7.83
N ARG A 21 -14.20 0.58 7.98
CA ARG A 21 -15.12 0.27 9.09
C ARG A 21 -15.71 -1.15 9.04
N ALA A 22 -15.77 -1.71 7.83
CA ALA A 22 -16.42 -2.99 7.54
C ALA A 22 -15.40 -4.09 7.18
N HIS A 23 -14.19 -3.74 6.79
CA HIS A 23 -13.19 -4.69 6.30
C HIS A 23 -12.85 -5.76 7.34
N ASP A 24 -12.49 -5.39 8.57
CA ASP A 24 -12.21 -6.36 9.63
C ASP A 24 -13.43 -7.24 9.96
N GLY A 25 -14.61 -6.64 10.05
CA GLY A 25 -15.84 -7.40 10.32
C GLY A 25 -16.21 -8.37 9.21
N TYR A 26 -15.86 -8.08 7.95
CA TYR A 26 -16.00 -9.01 6.84
C TYR A 26 -15.18 -10.29 7.08
N PHE A 27 -13.89 -10.16 7.36
CA PHE A 27 -13.04 -11.34 7.60
C PHE A 27 -13.48 -12.12 8.85
N ARG A 28 -13.92 -11.41 9.91
CA ARG A 28 -14.50 -12.04 11.10
C ARG A 28 -15.76 -12.86 10.78
N VAL A 29 -16.73 -12.26 10.09
CA VAL A 29 -18.00 -12.94 9.74
C VAL A 29 -17.76 -14.14 8.81
N LYS A 30 -16.78 -14.04 7.91
CA LYS A 30 -16.41 -15.13 6.99
C LYS A 30 -15.46 -16.16 7.60
N GLY A 31 -15.00 -15.98 8.84
CA GLY A 31 -14.05 -16.89 9.50
C GLY A 31 -12.69 -16.95 8.81
N ILE A 32 -12.26 -15.87 8.16
CA ILE A 32 -10.98 -15.81 7.44
C ILE A 32 -9.89 -15.36 8.41
N GLU A 33 -8.85 -16.19 8.56
CA GLU A 33 -7.72 -15.92 9.44
C GLU A 33 -6.52 -15.33 8.70
N CYS A 34 -5.65 -14.63 9.43
CA CYS A 34 -4.41 -13.99 8.95
C CYS A 34 -3.31 -15.02 8.61
N LYS A 35 -3.58 -15.96 7.70
CA LYS A 35 -2.59 -16.94 7.24
C LYS A 35 -2.21 -16.70 5.78
N ASP A 36 -3.18 -16.47 4.88
CA ASP A 36 -2.90 -16.12 3.48
C ASP A 36 -4.05 -15.31 2.84
N ASN A 37 -3.70 -14.29 2.05
CA ASN A 37 -4.64 -13.46 1.27
C ASN A 37 -5.80 -12.83 2.07
N TRP A 38 -5.66 -12.68 3.38
CA TRP A 38 -6.63 -12.05 4.31
C TRP A 38 -6.98 -10.59 3.98
N TYR A 39 -6.36 -10.01 2.96
CA TYR A 39 -6.60 -8.65 2.47
C TYR A 39 -7.33 -8.63 1.11
N ARG A 40 -7.77 -9.80 0.61
CA ARG A 40 -8.41 -9.93 -0.70
C ARG A 40 -9.86 -10.36 -0.57
N PHE A 41 -10.74 -9.64 -1.26
CA PHE A 41 -12.09 -10.11 -1.53
C PHE A 41 -12.03 -11.15 -2.67
N PRO A 42 -12.68 -12.32 -2.51
CA PRO A 42 -12.70 -13.34 -3.55
C PRO A 42 -13.45 -12.83 -4.78
N HIS A 43 -13.02 -13.26 -5.96
CA HIS A 43 -13.81 -13.07 -7.17
C HIS A 43 -14.86 -14.17 -7.29
N GLU A 44 -15.97 -13.86 -7.96
CA GLU A 44 -16.99 -14.86 -8.30
C GLU A 44 -16.37 -16.05 -9.05
N ALA A 45 -16.60 -17.27 -8.55
CA ALA A 45 -16.02 -18.52 -9.07
C ALA A 45 -14.46 -18.52 -9.17
N GLY A 46 -13.78 -17.60 -8.47
CA GLY A 46 -12.33 -17.45 -8.52
C GLY A 46 -11.78 -16.81 -9.80
N ASP A 47 -12.64 -16.37 -10.72
CA ASP A 47 -12.23 -15.73 -11.97
C ASP A 47 -11.90 -14.25 -11.74
N LYS A 48 -10.63 -13.89 -11.90
CA LYS A 48 -10.12 -12.53 -11.66
C LYS A 48 -10.74 -11.46 -12.56
N ASN A 49 -11.42 -11.87 -13.63
CA ASN A 49 -12.13 -10.95 -14.53
C ASN A 49 -13.59 -10.73 -14.09
N LYS A 50 -14.08 -11.48 -13.11
CA LYS A 50 -15.44 -11.34 -12.59
C LYS A 50 -15.49 -10.39 -11.39
N PRO A 51 -16.68 -9.81 -11.11
CA PRO A 51 -16.88 -8.97 -9.93
C PRO A 51 -16.54 -9.68 -8.62
N GLN A 52 -16.21 -8.88 -7.61
CA GLN A 52 -16.10 -9.33 -6.22
C GLN A 52 -17.46 -9.05 -5.55
N PRO A 53 -18.32 -10.07 -5.38
CA PRO A 53 -19.71 -9.86 -4.97
C PRO A 53 -19.81 -9.21 -3.59
N GLU A 54 -18.85 -9.47 -2.69
CA GLU A 54 -18.76 -8.85 -1.38
C GLU A 54 -18.53 -7.34 -1.45
N LEU A 55 -17.70 -6.86 -2.38
CA LEU A 55 -17.51 -5.42 -2.56
C LEU A 55 -18.79 -4.76 -3.06
N LYS A 56 -19.51 -5.41 -3.98
CA LYS A 56 -20.81 -4.93 -4.45
C LYS A 56 -21.83 -4.89 -3.30
N GLN A 57 -21.85 -5.91 -2.45
CA GLN A 57 -22.70 -5.91 -1.26
C GLN A 57 -22.35 -4.75 -0.33
N MET A 58 -21.06 -4.49 -0.09
CA MET A 58 -20.62 -3.39 0.76
C MET A 58 -20.94 -2.01 0.16
N GLU A 59 -20.82 -1.86 -1.16
CA GLU A 59 -21.26 -0.66 -1.90
C GLU A 59 -22.72 -0.32 -1.61
N GLU A 60 -23.59 -1.34 -1.55
CA GLU A 60 -25.02 -1.19 -1.28
C GLU A 60 -25.31 -1.03 0.23
N ASP A 61 -24.73 -1.90 1.06
CA ASP A 61 -24.90 -1.91 2.52
C ASP A 61 -23.75 -2.61 3.26
N GLY A 62 -22.88 -1.83 3.91
CA GLY A 62 -21.78 -2.31 4.73
C GLY A 62 -22.16 -2.77 6.14
N ARG A 63 -23.42 -2.55 6.58
CA ARG A 63 -23.88 -2.92 7.94
C ARG A 63 -23.59 -4.35 8.38
N PRO A 64 -23.72 -5.39 7.54
CA PRO A 64 -23.44 -6.77 7.95
C PRO A 64 -22.04 -6.99 8.51
N TYR A 65 -21.12 -6.08 8.21
CA TYR A 65 -19.71 -6.18 8.57
C TYR A 65 -19.25 -5.09 9.55
N LEU A 66 -20.15 -4.23 10.03
CA LEU A 66 -19.80 -3.25 11.06
C LEU A 66 -19.55 -3.95 12.40
N SER A 67 -18.58 -3.44 13.16
CA SER A 67 -18.32 -3.91 14.52
C SER A 67 -19.34 -3.32 15.51
N PRO A 68 -19.63 -3.98 16.65
CA PRO A 68 -20.55 -3.44 17.66
C PRO A 68 -20.19 -2.05 18.21
N GLY A 69 -18.93 -1.62 18.09
CA GLY A 69 -18.47 -0.29 18.52
C GLY A 69 -18.55 0.78 17.44
N ASP A 70 -18.96 0.43 16.23
CA ASP A 70 -19.14 1.39 15.14
C ASP A 70 -20.40 2.24 15.35
N PRO A 71 -20.38 3.56 15.10
CA PRO A 71 -21.53 4.43 15.38
C PRO A 71 -22.76 4.14 14.53
N ASP A 72 -22.61 3.49 13.38
CA ASP A 72 -23.73 3.07 12.53
C ASP A 72 -24.11 1.60 12.77
N TYR A 73 -23.52 0.94 13.76
CA TYR A 73 -23.90 -0.41 14.16
C TYR A 73 -25.34 -0.44 14.66
N GLY A 74 -26.15 -1.34 14.10
CA GLY A 74 -27.59 -1.42 14.40
C GLY A 74 -28.43 -0.33 13.73
N SER A 75 -27.86 0.48 12.83
CA SER A 75 -28.65 1.39 11.98
C SER A 75 -29.75 0.62 11.25
N GLU A 76 -30.97 1.15 11.22
CA GLU A 76 -32.08 0.59 10.44
C GLU A 76 -31.94 0.85 8.93
N ARG A 77 -31.16 1.87 8.56
CA ARG A 77 -30.91 2.27 7.16
C ARG A 77 -29.59 1.70 6.65
N PRO A 78 -29.48 1.37 5.35
CA PRO A 78 -28.22 0.93 4.75
C PRO A 78 -27.07 1.91 4.98
N VAL A 79 -25.87 1.38 5.17
CA VAL A 79 -24.64 2.16 5.34
C VAL A 79 -23.71 1.86 4.16
N PRO A 80 -23.88 2.54 3.01
CA PRO A 80 -23.14 2.20 1.80
C PRO A 80 -21.65 2.57 1.93
N THR A 81 -20.79 1.76 1.30
CA THR A 81 -19.36 2.06 1.11
C THR A 81 -19.11 2.37 -0.37
N PRO A 82 -19.43 3.59 -0.85
CA PRO A 82 -19.45 3.86 -2.27
C PRO A 82 -18.06 3.78 -2.89
N ARG A 83 -17.99 3.24 -4.10
CA ARG A 83 -16.77 3.24 -4.92
C ARG A 83 -16.43 4.68 -5.31
N ALA A 84 -15.21 5.12 -4.97
CA ALA A 84 -14.67 6.42 -5.30
C ALA A 84 -13.38 6.28 -6.11
N LEU A 85 -13.25 7.11 -7.13
CA LEU A 85 -12.06 7.20 -7.96
C LEU A 85 -11.22 8.39 -7.50
N ILE A 86 -9.94 8.13 -7.24
CA ILE A 86 -9.03 9.14 -6.69
C ILE A 86 -8.22 9.76 -7.84
N GLY A 87 -8.52 11.03 -8.13
CA GLY A 87 -7.68 11.89 -8.96
C GLY A 87 -6.49 12.42 -8.16
N ALA A 88 -5.32 12.47 -8.78
CA ALA A 88 -4.10 12.98 -8.16
C ALA A 88 -3.13 13.50 -9.22
N GLU A 89 -2.51 14.64 -8.95
CA GLU A 89 -1.49 15.26 -9.77
C GLU A 89 -0.08 14.83 -9.35
N ALA A 90 0.92 15.14 -10.18
CA ALA A 90 2.31 14.85 -9.84
C ALA A 90 2.74 15.61 -8.58
N GLY A 91 3.05 14.86 -7.52
CA GLY A 91 3.48 15.41 -6.23
C GLY A 91 2.43 15.33 -5.12
N ASP A 92 1.19 14.95 -5.46
CA ASP A 92 0.17 14.69 -4.46
C ASP A 92 0.53 13.48 -3.59
N VAL A 93 0.12 13.56 -2.32
CA VAL A 93 0.28 12.48 -1.35
C VAL A 93 -1.11 11.96 -0.99
N ILE A 94 -1.38 10.72 -1.36
CA ILE A 94 -2.63 10.03 -1.04
C ILE A 94 -2.40 9.19 0.21
N VAL A 95 -3.22 9.41 1.24
CA VAL A 95 -3.17 8.67 2.52
C VAL A 95 -4.53 8.03 2.77
N TRP A 96 -4.53 6.73 3.10
CA TRP A 96 -5.74 5.98 3.43
C TRP A 96 -5.46 4.95 4.55
N PHE A 97 -6.50 4.48 5.23
CA PHE A 97 -6.37 3.42 6.22
C PHE A 97 -6.01 2.09 5.56
N SER A 98 -5.12 1.29 6.16
CA SER A 98 -4.60 0.05 5.55
C SER A 98 -5.65 -1.02 5.23
N ASP A 99 -6.80 -0.95 5.90
CA ASP A 99 -7.99 -1.80 5.76
C ASP A 99 -9.07 -1.17 4.84
N THR A 100 -8.78 -0.03 4.21
CA THR A 100 -9.63 0.48 3.12
C THR A 100 -9.50 -0.46 1.93
N ALA A 101 -10.61 -0.96 1.41
CA ALA A 101 -10.65 -1.74 0.18
C ALA A 101 -10.28 -0.82 -0.98
N HIS A 102 -9.35 -1.29 -1.81
CA HIS A 102 -8.82 -0.49 -2.91
C HIS A 102 -8.30 -1.36 -4.04
N GLN A 103 -8.26 -0.80 -5.24
CA GLN A 103 -7.65 -1.43 -6.40
C GLN A 103 -7.15 -0.38 -7.40
N ASN A 104 -6.21 -0.77 -8.23
CA ASN A 104 -5.82 0.05 -9.38
C ASN A 104 -6.77 -0.21 -10.55
N GLN A 105 -7.18 0.84 -11.24
CA GLN A 105 -7.87 0.70 -12.51
C GLN A 105 -6.86 0.39 -13.63
N PRO A 106 -7.19 -0.48 -14.60
CA PRO A 106 -6.36 -0.65 -15.78
C PRO A 106 -6.30 0.67 -16.57
N LEU A 107 -5.13 0.96 -17.13
CA LEU A 107 -4.96 2.07 -18.08
C LEU A 107 -5.88 1.83 -19.28
N ARG A 108 -6.64 2.86 -19.67
CA ARG A 108 -7.52 2.80 -20.85
C ARG A 108 -6.93 3.51 -22.07
N VAL A 109 -5.78 4.18 -21.89
CA VAL A 109 -5.08 4.92 -22.94
C VAL A 109 -3.69 4.32 -23.10
N ASP A 110 -3.38 3.89 -24.31
CA ASP A 110 -2.07 3.34 -24.67
C ASP A 110 -0.99 4.44 -24.64
N GLY A 111 0.24 4.05 -24.30
CA GLY A 111 1.43 4.90 -24.42
C GLY A 111 1.75 5.81 -23.22
N LYS A 112 0.93 5.84 -22.17
CA LYS A 112 1.23 6.59 -20.93
C LYS A 112 1.74 5.68 -19.81
N ASN A 113 2.79 6.15 -19.11
CA ASN A 113 3.31 5.49 -17.92
C ASN A 113 2.76 6.15 -16.66
N ARG A 114 2.24 5.34 -15.74
CA ARG A 114 1.89 5.76 -14.39
C ARG A 114 2.94 5.25 -13.41
N ILE A 115 3.51 6.15 -12.62
CA ILE A 115 4.52 5.81 -11.61
C ILE A 115 4.08 6.40 -10.28
N VAL A 116 4.09 5.57 -9.26
CA VAL A 116 3.81 5.95 -7.88
C VAL A 116 4.87 5.36 -6.96
N ALA A 117 5.17 6.05 -5.87
CA ALA A 117 6.00 5.52 -4.80
C ALA A 117 5.09 5.13 -3.63
N TYR A 118 4.96 3.83 -3.35
CA TYR A 118 4.22 3.37 -2.18
C TYR A 118 5.09 3.52 -0.93
N VAL A 119 4.58 4.26 0.05
CA VAL A 119 5.20 4.39 1.37
C VAL A 119 4.25 3.78 2.40
N SER A 120 4.62 2.63 2.96
CA SER A 120 3.88 2.00 4.07
C SER A 120 4.55 2.36 5.39
N MET A 121 3.77 2.77 6.38
CA MET A 121 4.26 3.17 7.70
C MET A 121 3.59 2.33 8.79
N ALA A 122 4.36 1.97 9.82
CA ALA A 122 3.84 1.36 11.03
C ALA A 122 4.40 2.15 12.24
N PRO A 123 3.55 2.66 13.14
CA PRO A 123 4.01 3.32 14.35
C PRO A 123 4.96 2.42 15.15
N ARG A 124 6.02 2.99 15.71
CA ARG A 124 7.05 2.25 16.46
C ARG A 124 6.49 1.37 17.58
N GLN A 125 5.41 1.81 18.22
CA GLN A 125 4.73 1.06 19.28
C GLN A 125 4.13 -0.28 18.82
N TYR A 126 3.79 -0.40 17.54
CA TYR A 126 3.25 -1.64 16.96
C TYR A 126 4.32 -2.54 16.33
N LEU A 127 5.60 -2.12 16.36
CA LEU A 127 6.71 -2.94 15.91
C LEU A 127 7.16 -3.88 17.02
N LEU A 128 7.22 -5.17 16.69
CA LEU A 128 7.78 -6.17 17.58
C LEU A 128 9.27 -5.90 17.79
N PRO A 129 9.81 -5.92 19.03
CA PRO A 129 11.22 -5.62 19.28
C PRO A 129 12.19 -6.45 18.43
N ARG A 130 11.86 -7.72 18.17
CA ARG A 130 12.63 -8.64 17.32
C ARG A 130 12.77 -8.20 15.85
N GLU A 131 11.92 -7.29 15.37
CA GLU A 131 11.95 -6.81 13.99
C GLU A 131 12.85 -5.60 13.76
N LEU A 132 13.29 -4.90 14.81
CA LEU A 132 14.06 -3.67 14.68
C LEU A 132 15.43 -3.90 14.05
N GLY A 133 16.20 -4.86 14.58
CA GLY A 133 17.52 -5.22 14.04
C GLY A 133 17.48 -5.65 12.57
N PRO A 134 16.57 -6.57 12.16
CA PRO A 134 16.36 -6.91 10.76
C PRO A 134 16.01 -5.72 9.85
N ARG A 135 15.18 -4.78 10.30
CA ARG A 135 14.82 -3.57 9.54
C ARG A 135 16.02 -2.64 9.33
N VAL A 136 16.79 -2.39 10.39
CA VAL A 136 18.05 -1.61 10.33
C VAL A 136 19.01 -2.27 9.35
N ARG A 137 19.26 -3.58 9.47
CA ARG A 137 20.11 -4.31 8.52
C ARG A 137 19.61 -4.22 7.09
N ALA A 138 18.31 -4.35 6.84
CA ALA A 138 17.77 -4.23 5.49
C ALA A 138 18.02 -2.85 4.88
N PHE A 139 17.93 -1.78 5.69
CA PHE A 139 18.27 -0.43 5.26
C PHE A 139 19.75 -0.29 4.88
N HIS A 140 20.67 -0.71 5.75
CA HIS A 140 22.12 -0.61 5.48
C HIS A 140 22.56 -1.47 4.30
N ASP A 141 22.02 -2.68 4.20
CA ASP A 141 22.34 -3.60 3.13
C ASP A 141 21.65 -3.24 1.81
N ARG A 142 20.84 -2.15 1.79
CA ARG A 142 20.00 -1.75 0.66
C ARG A 142 19.15 -2.91 0.15
N ALA A 143 18.69 -3.75 1.07
CA ALA A 143 17.86 -4.90 0.76
C ALA A 143 16.40 -4.49 0.62
N THR A 144 15.64 -5.27 -0.14
CA THR A 144 14.18 -5.14 -0.17
C THR A 144 13.54 -5.81 1.04
N SER A 145 12.27 -5.52 1.30
CA SER A 145 11.52 -6.11 2.41
C SER A 145 10.17 -6.67 1.96
N SER A 146 9.44 -7.28 2.89
CA SER A 146 8.02 -7.56 2.76
C SER A 146 7.25 -6.28 2.43
N HIS A 147 6.13 -6.43 1.72
CA HIS A 147 5.27 -5.34 1.27
C HIS A 147 4.55 -4.62 2.43
N TRP A 148 4.38 -5.29 3.57
CA TRP A 148 3.65 -4.77 4.73
C TRP A 148 4.61 -4.21 5.77
N ALA A 149 4.35 -2.98 6.24
CA ALA A 149 5.12 -2.36 7.30
C ALA A 149 4.78 -2.92 8.70
N ALA A 150 3.54 -3.38 8.90
CA ALA A 150 3.11 -4.10 10.09
C ALA A 150 3.72 -5.52 10.15
N CYS A 151 3.64 -6.16 11.32
CA CYS A 151 4.23 -7.45 11.70
C CYS A 151 4.58 -8.46 10.59
N GLY A 152 5.60 -9.28 10.84
CA GLY A 152 6.04 -10.32 9.91
C GLY A 152 7.06 -9.79 8.91
N PHE A 153 7.92 -8.87 9.36
CA PHE A 153 8.99 -8.32 8.53
C PHE A 153 9.86 -9.43 7.94
N LYS A 154 9.92 -9.49 6.61
CA LYS A 154 10.83 -10.38 5.88
C LYS A 154 11.78 -9.55 5.04
N ARG A 155 13.07 -9.83 5.15
CA ARG A 155 14.08 -9.24 4.27
C ARG A 155 14.19 -10.06 2.99
N ASN A 156 14.26 -9.39 1.85
CA ASN A 156 14.42 -9.96 0.53
C ASN A 156 15.69 -9.39 -0.12
N ALA A 157 16.53 -10.24 -0.72
CA ALA A 157 17.82 -9.80 -1.26
C ALA A 157 17.68 -8.83 -2.46
N VAL A 158 16.67 -9.04 -3.31
CA VAL A 158 16.40 -8.24 -4.51
C VAL A 158 14.88 -8.11 -4.72
N PRO A 159 14.42 -7.06 -5.43
CA PRO A 159 13.03 -6.92 -5.83
C PRO A 159 12.53 -8.14 -6.61
N ARG A 160 11.23 -8.41 -6.51
CA ARG A 160 10.57 -9.42 -7.33
C ARG A 160 10.54 -8.97 -8.79
N THR A 161 10.97 -9.84 -9.70
CA THR A 161 10.79 -9.68 -11.16
C THR A 161 9.83 -10.74 -11.70
N TYR A 162 9.26 -10.51 -12.88
CA TYR A 162 8.27 -11.39 -13.49
C TYR A 162 8.88 -12.45 -14.42
N THR A 163 10.16 -12.32 -14.80
CA THR A 163 10.89 -13.29 -15.62
C THR A 163 12.30 -13.54 -15.07
N THR A 164 12.85 -14.72 -15.35
CA THR A 164 14.24 -15.09 -15.01
C THR A 164 15.24 -14.17 -15.71
N GLU A 165 14.98 -13.81 -16.96
CA GLU A 165 15.82 -12.89 -17.71
C GLU A 165 15.85 -11.50 -17.06
N ALA A 166 14.68 -10.94 -16.74
CA ALA A 166 14.60 -9.66 -16.04
C ALA A 166 15.26 -9.71 -14.66
N HIS A 167 15.18 -10.84 -13.96
CA HIS A 167 15.86 -11.06 -12.68
C HIS A 167 17.38 -10.95 -12.82
N ASN A 168 17.95 -11.65 -13.81
CA ASN A 168 19.38 -11.69 -14.02
C ASN A 168 19.91 -10.32 -14.47
N LEU A 169 19.21 -9.69 -15.43
CA LEU A 169 19.53 -8.34 -15.90
C LEU A 169 19.46 -7.32 -14.76
N PHE A 170 18.44 -7.40 -13.90
CA PHE A 170 18.33 -6.54 -12.73
C PHE A 170 19.51 -6.75 -11.78
N LYS A 171 19.86 -7.99 -11.46
CA LYS A 171 20.96 -8.32 -10.55
C LYS A 171 22.30 -7.74 -11.03
N GLU A 172 22.61 -7.86 -12.31
CA GLU A 172 23.84 -7.32 -12.89
C GLU A 172 23.89 -5.80 -12.78
N ARG A 173 22.82 -5.12 -13.23
CA ARG A 173 22.70 -3.66 -13.14
C ARG A 173 22.76 -3.17 -11.69
N TYR A 174 22.07 -3.87 -10.79
CA TYR A 174 22.01 -3.53 -9.39
C TYR A 174 23.38 -3.66 -8.71
N LYS A 175 24.12 -4.74 -9.00
CA LYS A 175 25.48 -4.93 -8.47
C LYS A 175 26.43 -3.83 -8.95
N ALA A 176 26.36 -3.45 -10.23
CA ALA A 176 27.14 -2.34 -10.77
C ALA A 176 26.78 -1.00 -10.11
N HIS A 177 25.48 -0.75 -9.89
CA HIS A 177 25.00 0.47 -9.23
C HIS A 177 25.39 0.54 -7.76
N LEU A 178 25.30 -0.56 -7.02
CA LEU A 178 25.72 -0.61 -5.62
C LEU A 178 27.18 -0.22 -5.44
N ALA A 179 28.06 -0.63 -6.36
CA ALA A 179 29.46 -0.27 -6.34
C ALA A 179 29.72 1.22 -6.59
N SER A 180 28.78 1.94 -7.22
CA SER A 180 28.90 3.37 -7.49
C SER A 180 28.26 4.27 -6.43
N LEU A 181 27.47 3.70 -5.51
CA LEU A 181 26.77 4.47 -4.48
C LEU A 181 27.69 4.78 -3.30
N PRO A 182 27.61 6.00 -2.73
CA PRO A 182 28.35 6.31 -1.50
C PRO A 182 27.87 5.42 -0.36
N GLN A 183 28.78 5.02 0.53
CA GLN A 183 28.40 4.25 1.72
C GLN A 183 27.47 5.10 2.60
N GLY A 184 26.30 4.56 2.98
CA GLY A 184 25.35 5.30 3.79
C GLY A 184 25.93 5.56 5.18
N GLN A 185 25.86 6.80 5.66
CA GLN A 185 26.32 7.17 6.99
C GLN A 185 25.11 7.24 7.94
N GLU A 186 25.16 6.54 9.07
CA GLU A 186 24.17 6.71 10.13
C GLU A 186 24.29 8.11 10.72
N THR A 187 23.20 8.89 10.67
CA THR A 187 23.08 10.08 11.49
C THR A 187 22.50 9.66 12.83
N LYS A 188 23.26 9.81 13.92
CA LYS A 188 22.71 9.63 15.27
C LYS A 188 21.67 10.72 15.52
N ILE A 189 20.40 10.37 15.40
CA ILE A 189 19.30 11.25 15.82
C ILE A 189 19.23 11.15 17.34
N ALA A 190 19.41 12.27 18.04
CA ALA A 190 19.21 12.32 19.49
C ALA A 190 17.81 11.79 19.84
N PRO A 191 17.63 11.02 20.92
CA PRO A 191 16.33 10.49 21.28
C PRO A 191 15.32 11.64 21.41
N PRO A 192 14.13 11.54 20.78
CA PRO A 192 13.15 12.60 20.84
C PRO A 192 12.76 12.85 22.29
N ARG A 193 12.85 14.11 22.72
CA ARG A 193 12.28 14.54 24.00
C ARG A 193 10.76 14.53 23.84
N ASN A 194 10.11 13.54 24.46
CA ASN A 194 8.68 13.47 24.74
C ASN A 194 7.74 14.25 23.81
N HIS A 195 7.56 13.85 22.55
CA HIS A 195 6.34 14.18 21.79
C HIS A 195 6.03 13.09 20.77
N SER A 196 4.74 12.81 20.62
CA SER A 196 4.12 11.91 19.64
C SER A 196 4.64 12.19 18.22
N ILE A 197 5.40 11.24 17.66
CA ILE A 197 5.90 11.33 16.27
C ILE A 197 4.72 11.07 15.32
N LEU A 198 4.22 12.14 14.69
CA LEU A 198 3.63 12.08 13.35
C LEU A 198 4.80 12.08 12.36
N SER A 199 5.10 10.92 11.76
CA SER A 199 6.19 10.82 10.81
C SER A 199 5.72 11.26 9.43
N PHE A 200 6.06 12.49 9.03
CA PHE A 200 6.11 12.91 7.64
C PHE A 200 7.50 12.58 7.09
N CYS A 201 7.60 12.01 5.88
CA CYS A 201 8.84 12.00 5.12
C CYS A 201 8.58 12.60 3.74
N ASN A 202 9.32 13.66 3.44
CA ASN A 202 9.12 14.58 2.33
C ASN A 202 9.56 14.02 0.96
N VAL A 203 8.94 14.63 -0.05
CA VAL A 203 9.13 14.53 -1.50
C VAL A 203 10.59 14.71 -1.93
N VAL A 204 11.07 13.86 -2.84
CA VAL A 204 12.28 14.14 -3.64
C VAL A 204 11.88 15.06 -4.79
N LYS A 205 12.21 16.36 -4.68
CA LYS A 205 12.18 17.28 -5.83
C LYS A 205 13.29 16.86 -6.81
N LYS A 206 12.91 16.71 -8.07
CA LYS A 206 13.82 16.45 -9.19
C LYS A 206 14.85 17.58 -9.28
N ALA A 207 16.14 17.24 -9.32
CA ALA A 207 17.19 18.18 -9.64
C ALA A 207 16.97 18.71 -11.08
N LYS A 208 16.93 20.03 -11.23
CA LYS A 208 17.08 20.68 -12.54
C LYS A 208 18.44 20.25 -13.11
N LYS A 209 18.43 19.85 -14.38
CA LYS A 209 19.64 19.72 -15.17
C LYS A 209 19.83 21.12 -15.77
N ASP A 210 20.81 21.85 -15.27
CA ASP A 210 21.24 23.09 -15.93
C ASP A 210 22.08 22.67 -17.16
N ASP A 211 21.76 23.30 -18.30
CA ASP A 211 22.48 23.19 -19.57
C ASP A 211 23.87 23.86 -19.51
#